data_AF-A0A970ASU5-F1
#
_entry.id   AF-A0A970ASU5-F1
#
_cell.length_a   1.000
_cell.length_b   1.000
_cell.length_c   1.000
_cell.angle_alpha   90.00
_cell.angle_beta   90.00
_cell.angle_gamma   90.00
#
_symmetry.space_group_name_H-M   'P 1'
#
loop_
_entity.id
_entity.type
_entity.pdbx_description
1 polymer ?
#
loop_
_entity_poly.entity_id
_entity_poly.type
_entity_poly.pdbx_seq_one_letter_code
_entity_poly.pdbx_strand_id
1 'polypeptide(L)'
;MTVKKMSANVAKASKKSRLPVSSLLPRIAIYSAVMAGIIASFYDFELNRLSLSLNMEASEAKQVMASINKAQQAYYAENSQFSDSIAKLGMGDREKMGNYRYFITSSLGPVQSLHNHYQPAQFESALAFGRSEGIGGKSYIGAVFAFKEEGSNLLTTMSAICEISSNNLMSSMPIFESQEIHCPPGSTMLR
;
A
#
# COMPACT_ATOMS: atom_id res chain seq x y z
N MET A 1 59.61 -74.69 34.20
CA MET A 1 59.95 -74.11 32.88
C MET A 1 59.30 -75.02 31.84
N THR A 2 58.37 -74.65 30.95
CA THR A 2 58.22 -73.44 30.13
C THR A 2 56.79 -73.35 29.54
N VAL A 3 56.19 -72.15 29.65
CA VAL A 3 55.38 -71.37 28.68
C VAL A 3 54.41 -72.05 27.67
N LYS A 4 53.10 -71.91 27.97
CA LYS A 4 52.00 -71.25 27.21
C LYS A 4 52.06 -71.21 25.65
N LYS A 5 50.99 -71.67 24.99
CA LYS A 5 50.33 -70.87 23.92
C LYS A 5 48.88 -71.27 23.66
N MET A 6 48.00 -70.28 23.85
CA MET A 6 46.59 -70.25 23.46
C MET A 6 46.45 -70.23 21.93
N SER A 7 45.46 -70.93 21.38
CA SER A 7 45.01 -70.70 19.99
C SER A 7 43.68 -69.94 20.01
N ALA A 8 43.62 -68.91 19.17
CA ALA A 8 42.71 -67.78 19.26
C ALA A 8 41.35 -68.03 18.60
N ASN A 9 40.33 -67.42 19.20
CA ASN A 9 38.97 -67.33 18.69
C ASN A 9 38.92 -66.67 17.30
N VAL A 10 38.15 -67.29 16.41
CA VAL A 10 37.74 -66.77 15.09
C VAL A 10 36.83 -65.56 15.31
N ALA A 11 37.40 -64.36 15.24
CA ALA A 11 36.60 -63.13 15.16
C ALA A 11 36.21 -62.88 13.70
N LYS A 12 34.96 -63.18 13.34
CA LYS A 12 34.33 -62.65 12.12
C LYS A 12 34.21 -61.14 12.26
N ALA A 13 35.18 -60.41 11.71
CA ALA A 13 35.11 -58.96 11.61
C ALA A 13 34.01 -58.57 10.62
N SER A 14 32.94 -57.98 11.15
CA SER A 14 31.93 -57.23 10.40
C SER A 14 32.62 -56.24 9.45
N LYS A 15 32.30 -56.30 8.15
CA LYS A 15 32.74 -55.33 7.14
C LYS A 15 32.18 -53.96 7.49
N LYS A 16 32.92 -53.21 8.30
CA LYS A 16 32.69 -51.78 8.57
C LYS A 16 32.96 -51.04 7.26
N SER A 17 31.92 -50.56 6.58
CA SER A 17 32.03 -49.78 5.35
C SER A 17 32.87 -48.52 5.62
N ARG A 18 34.14 -48.55 5.24
CA ARG A 18 35.02 -47.37 5.25
C ARG A 18 34.69 -46.55 4.00
N LEU A 19 33.64 -45.75 4.05
CA LEU A 19 33.50 -44.64 3.11
C LEU A 19 34.61 -43.64 3.43
N PRO A 20 35.51 -43.32 2.48
CA PRO A 20 36.62 -42.41 2.74
C PRO A 20 36.08 -41.00 3.01
N VAL A 21 36.59 -40.35 4.06
CA VAL A 21 36.19 -38.99 4.48
C VAL A 21 36.36 -37.97 3.35
N SER A 22 37.29 -38.21 2.41
CA SER A 22 37.50 -37.40 1.20
C SER A 22 36.28 -37.37 0.26
N SER A 23 35.41 -38.39 0.29
CA SER A 23 34.17 -38.44 -0.48
C SER A 23 33.00 -37.73 0.20
N LEU A 24 33.12 -37.35 1.48
CA LEU A 24 32.03 -36.75 2.26
C LEU A 24 31.92 -35.24 2.01
N LEU A 25 33.06 -34.55 1.94
CA LEU A 25 33.14 -33.10 1.70
C LEU A 25 32.43 -32.63 0.42
N PRO A 26 32.68 -33.22 -0.77
CA PRO A 26 31.99 -32.79 -1.99
C PRO A 26 30.47 -33.05 -1.92
N ARG A 27 30.03 -34.10 -1.22
CA ARG A 27 28.61 -34.40 -1.06
C ARG A 27 27.91 -33.38 -0.17
N ILE A 28 28.53 -32.99 0.95
CA ILE A 28 28.00 -31.95 1.84
C ILE A 28 27.89 -30.62 1.08
N ALA A 29 28.92 -30.25 0.31
CA ALA A 29 28.90 -29.03 -0.49
C ALA A 29 27.77 -29.02 -1.55
N ILE A 30 27.54 -30.16 -2.21
CA ILE A 30 26.43 -30.32 -3.17
C ILE A 30 25.08 -30.16 -2.45
N TYR A 31 24.87 -30.85 -1.33
CA TYR A 31 23.61 -30.74 -0.59
C TYR A 31 23.37 -29.33 -0.04
N SER A 32 24.40 -28.63 0.44
CA SER A 32 24.26 -27.25 0.91
C SER A 32 23.88 -26.30 -0.23
N ALA A 33 24.48 -26.46 -1.41
CA ALA A 33 24.15 -25.63 -2.57
C ALA A 33 22.72 -25.86 -3.08
N VAL A 34 22.29 -27.13 -3.14
CA VAL A 34 20.93 -27.50 -3.53
C VAL A 34 19.91 -26.95 -2.52
N MET A 35 20.15 -27.12 -1.22
CA MET A 35 19.26 -26.59 -0.18
C MET A 35 19.21 -25.06 -0.20
N ALA A 36 20.33 -24.38 -0.39
CA ALA A 36 20.36 -22.93 -0.53
C ALA A 36 19.56 -22.44 -1.74
N GLY A 37 19.66 -23.13 -2.88
CA GLY A 37 18.87 -22.81 -4.09
C GLY A 37 17.37 -23.02 -3.90
N ILE A 38 16.98 -24.12 -3.26
CA ILE A 38 15.58 -24.39 -2.90
C ILE A 38 15.05 -23.31 -1.96
N ILE A 39 15.79 -23.01 -0.89
CA ILE A 39 15.44 -21.98 0.10
C ILE A 39 15.31 -20.59 -0.57
N ALA A 40 16.26 -20.21 -1.43
CA ALA A 40 16.20 -18.96 -2.18
C ALA A 40 14.96 -18.89 -3.08
N SER A 41 14.65 -19.98 -3.80
CA SER A 41 13.45 -20.03 -4.66
C SER A 41 12.14 -19.90 -3.89
N PHE A 42 12.07 -20.43 -2.66
CA PHE A 42 10.91 -20.26 -1.79
C PHE A 42 10.78 -18.82 -1.26
N TYR A 43 11.89 -18.15 -0.91
CA TYR A 43 11.84 -16.75 -0.47
C TYR A 43 11.48 -15.78 -1.60
N ASP A 44 12.04 -15.97 -2.79
CA ASP A 44 11.71 -15.15 -3.96
C ASP A 44 10.22 -15.28 -4.32
N PHE A 45 9.68 -16.51 -4.22
CA PHE A 45 8.27 -16.76 -4.45
C PHE A 45 7.37 -16.04 -3.45
N GLU A 46 7.66 -16.12 -2.15
CA GLU A 46 6.84 -15.45 -1.12
C GLU A 46 6.95 -13.92 -1.19
N LEU A 47 8.14 -13.37 -1.44
CA LEU A 47 8.32 -11.93 -1.66
C LEU A 47 7.53 -11.43 -2.87
N ASN A 48 7.54 -12.18 -3.98
CA ASN A 48 6.79 -11.82 -5.18
C ASN A 48 5.27 -11.92 -4.97
N ARG A 49 4.79 -12.86 -4.15
CA ARG A 49 3.35 -12.94 -3.80
C ARG A 49 2.93 -11.76 -2.93
N LEU A 50 3.74 -11.40 -1.93
CA LEU A 50 3.49 -10.26 -1.08
C LEU A 50 3.40 -8.96 -1.90
N SER A 51 4.37 -8.74 -2.79
CA SER A 51 4.41 -7.54 -3.64
C SER A 51 3.19 -7.46 -4.57
N LEU A 52 2.78 -8.59 -5.16
CA LEU A 52 1.58 -8.65 -6.00
C LEU A 52 0.32 -8.28 -5.20
N SER A 53 0.15 -8.85 -4.00
CA SER A 53 -0.99 -8.55 -3.14
C SER A 53 -1.07 -7.07 -2.78
N LEU A 54 0.05 -6.46 -2.37
CA LEU A 54 0.11 -5.03 -2.03
C LEU A 54 -0.25 -4.14 -3.23
N ASN A 55 0.19 -4.51 -4.43
CA ASN A 55 -0.11 -3.76 -5.65
C ASN A 55 -1.59 -3.86 -6.04
N MET A 56 -2.21 -5.03 -5.86
CA MET A 56 -3.64 -5.21 -6.12
C MET A 56 -4.50 -4.38 -5.16
N GLU A 57 -4.20 -4.43 -3.86
CA GLU A 57 -4.90 -3.64 -2.85
C GLU A 57 -4.74 -2.14 -3.08
N ALA A 58 -3.54 -1.69 -3.49
CA ALA A 58 -3.30 -0.31 -3.87
C ALA A 58 -4.10 0.11 -5.12
N SER A 59 -4.22 -0.77 -6.12
CA SER A 59 -5.02 -0.51 -7.33
C SER A 59 -6.51 -0.39 -7.00
N GLU A 60 -7.02 -1.29 -6.15
CA GLU A 60 -8.40 -1.23 -5.67
C GLU A 60 -8.65 0.07 -4.91
N ALA A 61 -7.75 0.46 -4.00
CA ALA A 61 -7.90 1.70 -3.25
C ALA A 61 -7.94 2.96 -4.12
N LYS A 62 -7.16 2.99 -5.20
CA LYS A 62 -7.22 4.07 -6.20
C LYS A 62 -8.59 4.13 -6.87
N GLN A 63 -9.15 2.98 -7.27
CA GLN A 63 -10.47 2.92 -7.89
C GLN A 63 -11.59 3.38 -6.95
N VAL A 64 -11.51 2.99 -5.67
CA VAL A 64 -12.45 3.46 -4.65
C VAL A 64 -12.37 4.96 -4.47
N MET A 65 -11.14 5.50 -4.37
CA MET A 65 -10.94 6.94 -4.20
C MET A 65 -11.46 7.73 -5.40
N ALA A 66 -11.23 7.25 -6.62
CA ALA A 66 -11.81 7.84 -7.83
C ALA A 66 -13.34 7.80 -7.81
N SER A 67 -13.93 6.71 -7.31
CA SER A 67 -15.38 6.60 -7.15
C SER A 67 -15.92 7.58 -6.10
N ILE A 68 -15.22 7.79 -4.98
CA ILE A 68 -15.60 8.76 -3.94
C ILE A 68 -15.56 10.17 -4.52
N ASN A 69 -14.49 10.55 -5.23
CA ASN A 69 -14.37 11.87 -5.85
C ASN A 69 -15.52 12.12 -6.85
N LYS A 70 -15.81 11.17 -7.74
CA LYS A 70 -16.93 11.27 -8.69
C LYS A 70 -18.27 11.42 -7.98
N ALA A 71 -18.50 10.65 -6.92
CA ALA A 71 -19.73 10.73 -6.15
C ALA A 71 -19.85 12.08 -5.43
N GLN A 72 -18.75 12.64 -4.91
CA GLN A 72 -18.73 13.99 -4.34
C GLN A 72 -19.07 15.06 -5.37
N GLN A 73 -18.53 14.97 -6.59
CA GLN A 73 -18.87 15.92 -7.66
C GLN A 73 -20.35 15.83 -8.05
N ALA A 74 -20.89 14.61 -8.18
CA ALA A 74 -22.32 14.41 -8.46
C ALA A 74 -23.21 14.93 -7.32
N TYR A 75 -22.86 14.61 -6.08
CA TYR A 75 -23.57 15.09 -4.90
C TYR A 75 -23.55 16.62 -4.81
N TYR A 76 -22.41 17.26 -5.11
CA TYR A 76 -22.31 18.72 -5.16
C TYR A 76 -23.19 19.32 -6.26
N ALA A 77 -23.23 18.71 -7.45
CA ALA A 77 -24.08 19.17 -8.55
C ALA A 77 -25.57 19.12 -8.20
N GLU A 78 -25.99 18.17 -7.36
CA GLU A 78 -27.38 18.01 -6.93
C GLU A 78 -27.73 18.88 -5.71
N ASN A 79 -26.79 19.06 -4.78
CA ASN A 79 -27.07 19.63 -3.45
C ASN A 79 -26.41 21.00 -3.21
N SER A 80 -25.56 21.47 -4.13
CA SER A 80 -24.73 22.68 -3.96
C SER A 80 -23.86 22.67 -2.69
N GLN A 81 -23.50 21.48 -2.20
CA GLN A 81 -22.61 21.28 -1.07
C GLN A 81 -21.98 19.88 -1.16
N PHE A 82 -20.81 19.69 -0.57
CA PHE A 82 -20.22 18.36 -0.46
C PHE A 82 -20.89 17.51 0.62
N SER A 83 -20.79 16.19 0.46
CA SER A 83 -21.15 15.24 1.49
C SER A 83 -20.04 15.14 2.56
N ASP A 84 -20.45 14.91 3.81
CA ASP A 84 -19.60 14.63 4.96
C ASP A 84 -19.43 13.13 5.24
N SER A 85 -20.10 12.26 4.47
CA SER A 85 -20.14 10.81 4.74
C SER A 85 -20.28 9.98 3.46
N ILE A 86 -19.69 8.78 3.48
CA ILE A 86 -19.72 7.84 2.35
C ILE A 86 -21.14 7.30 2.11
N ALA A 87 -21.92 7.13 3.18
CA ALA A 87 -23.31 6.67 3.09
C ALA A 87 -24.20 7.63 2.27
N LYS A 88 -24.08 8.94 2.48
CA LYS A 88 -24.83 9.97 1.72
C LYS A 88 -24.45 10.01 0.24
N LEU A 89 -23.27 9.51 -0.13
CA LEU A 89 -22.83 9.40 -1.52
C LEU A 89 -23.43 8.20 -2.26
N GLY A 90 -24.31 7.41 -1.61
CA GLY A 90 -24.93 6.23 -2.22
C GLY A 90 -23.93 5.09 -2.48
N MET A 91 -22.78 5.12 -1.81
CA MET A 91 -21.68 4.17 -2.03
C MET A 91 -21.75 2.92 -1.15
N GLY A 92 -22.79 2.79 -0.31
CA GLY A 92 -22.99 1.65 0.60
C GLY A 92 -21.88 1.53 1.66
N ASP A 93 -21.61 0.30 2.10
CA ASP A 93 -20.62 -0.03 3.15
C ASP A 93 -19.15 0.03 2.66
N ARG A 94 -18.82 0.98 1.77
CA ARG A 94 -17.45 1.18 1.25
C ARG A 94 -16.51 1.89 2.24
N GLU A 95 -16.94 2.09 3.49
CA GLU A 95 -16.09 2.61 4.57
C GLU A 95 -14.93 1.65 4.90
N LYS A 96 -15.07 0.37 4.57
CA LYS A 96 -13.99 -0.61 4.65
C LYS A 96 -14.00 -1.51 3.42
N MET A 97 -12.88 -1.55 2.70
CA MET A 97 -12.70 -2.50 1.60
C MET A 97 -11.25 -2.97 1.54
N GLY A 98 -11.06 -4.29 1.51
CA GLY A 98 -9.75 -4.91 1.68
C GLY A 98 -9.08 -4.47 2.99
N ASN A 99 -7.82 -4.07 2.88
CA ASN A 99 -7.02 -3.53 3.99
C ASN A 99 -7.11 -2.00 4.11
N TYR A 100 -8.13 -1.36 3.54
CA TYR A 100 -8.29 0.08 3.59
C TYR A 100 -9.53 0.49 4.37
N ARG A 101 -9.38 1.55 5.17
CA ARG A 101 -10.51 2.30 5.70
C ARG A 101 -10.66 3.63 4.98
N TYR A 102 -11.89 3.91 4.59
CA TYR A 102 -12.26 5.12 3.89
C TYR A 102 -13.10 5.99 4.79
N PHE A 103 -12.78 7.28 4.84
CA PHE A 103 -13.57 8.25 5.56
C PHE A 103 -13.48 9.61 4.87
N ILE A 104 -14.51 10.41 5.06
CA ILE A 104 -14.60 11.77 4.54
C ILE A 104 -14.46 12.70 5.73
N THR A 105 -13.57 13.68 5.64
CA THR A 105 -13.60 14.79 6.59
C THR A 105 -14.62 15.80 6.12
N SER A 106 -15.36 16.39 7.05
CA SER A 106 -16.37 17.41 6.78
C SER A 106 -15.87 18.46 5.79
N SER A 107 -16.78 18.97 4.96
CA SER A 107 -16.50 20.04 4.00
C SER A 107 -15.71 21.15 4.71
N LEU A 108 -14.50 21.39 4.23
CA LEU A 108 -13.69 22.49 4.73
C LEU A 108 -14.22 23.73 4.01
N GLY A 109 -14.75 24.66 4.79
CA GLY A 109 -15.10 26.00 4.33
C GLY A 109 -13.90 26.73 3.72
N PRO A 110 -14.10 27.97 3.23
CA PRO A 110 -13.25 28.64 2.24
C PRO A 110 -11.78 28.33 2.38
N VAL A 111 -11.25 27.55 1.43
CA VAL A 111 -9.82 27.23 1.34
C VAL A 111 -9.08 28.54 1.13
N GLN A 112 -8.29 28.94 2.13
CA GLN A 112 -7.42 30.12 2.01
C GLN A 112 -6.35 29.79 0.97
N SER A 113 -6.48 30.30 -0.26
CA SER A 113 -5.33 30.37 -1.15
C SER A 113 -4.44 31.53 -0.67
N LEU A 114 -3.12 31.34 -0.74
CA LEU A 114 -2.12 32.30 -0.27
C LEU A 114 -2.24 33.68 -0.97
N HIS A 115 -3.02 33.76 -2.06
CA HIS A 115 -3.20 34.95 -2.89
C HIS A 115 -4.62 35.54 -2.92
N ASN A 116 -5.66 34.92 -2.33
CA ASN A 116 -7.03 35.47 -2.38
C ASN A 116 -7.50 36.00 -1.03
N HIS A 117 -7.42 37.32 -0.87
CA HIS A 117 -7.85 38.02 0.33
C HIS A 117 -9.35 38.40 0.35
N TYR A 118 -10.19 37.82 -0.53
CA TYR A 118 -11.61 38.21 -0.63
C TYR A 118 -12.58 37.05 -0.88
N GLN A 119 -13.57 36.97 0.02
CA GLN A 119 -14.82 36.20 0.04
C GLN A 119 -14.80 34.73 0.52
N PRO A 120 -15.41 34.46 1.70
CA PRO A 120 -15.52 33.12 2.30
C PRO A 120 -16.50 32.16 1.59
N ALA A 121 -16.84 32.38 0.31
CA ALA A 121 -17.83 31.60 -0.44
C ALA A 121 -17.37 31.15 -1.85
N GLN A 122 -16.07 31.24 -2.17
CA GLN A 122 -15.58 30.93 -3.53
C GLN A 122 -14.86 29.57 -3.66
N PHE A 123 -14.60 28.88 -2.55
CA PHE A 123 -13.84 27.62 -2.54
C PHE A 123 -14.35 26.68 -1.45
N GLU A 124 -15.18 25.72 -1.81
CA GLU A 124 -15.48 24.59 -0.92
C GLU A 124 -14.58 23.42 -1.28
N SER A 125 -14.25 22.58 -0.29
CA SER A 125 -13.54 21.33 -0.57
C SER A 125 -14.03 20.17 0.26
N ALA A 126 -14.03 18.99 -0.35
CA ALA A 126 -14.20 17.72 0.34
C ALA A 126 -12.91 16.92 0.24
N LEU A 127 -12.48 16.40 1.38
CA LEU A 127 -11.32 15.52 1.47
C LEU A 127 -11.78 14.14 1.94
N ALA A 128 -11.37 13.13 1.18
CA ALA A 128 -11.56 11.73 1.50
C ALA A 128 -10.19 11.08 1.73
N PHE A 129 -10.13 10.16 2.68
CA PHE A 129 -8.90 9.47 3.06
C PHE A 129 -9.09 7.97 2.94
N GLY A 130 -8.19 7.31 2.23
CA GLY A 130 -8.07 5.87 2.14
C GLY A 130 -6.83 5.45 2.91
N ARG A 131 -6.99 5.08 4.17
CA ARG A 131 -5.87 4.68 5.04
C ARG A 131 -5.63 3.19 4.91
N SER A 132 -4.42 2.81 4.51
CA SER A 132 -3.99 1.42 4.57
C SER A 132 -3.81 0.98 6.02
N GLU A 133 -4.38 -0.17 6.37
CA GLU A 133 -4.19 -0.89 7.63
C GLU A 133 -3.04 -1.91 7.53
N GLY A 134 -2.55 -2.20 6.31
CA GLY A 134 -1.45 -3.13 6.05
C GLY A 134 -0.07 -2.53 6.26
N ILE A 135 0.90 -3.37 6.68
CA ILE A 135 2.31 -3.00 6.82
C ILE A 135 2.88 -2.65 5.44
N GLY A 136 3.46 -1.46 5.31
CA GLY A 136 4.07 -1.00 4.05
C GLY A 136 3.07 -0.56 2.97
N GLY A 137 1.77 -0.56 3.26
CA GLY A 137 0.75 -0.12 2.31
C GLY A 137 0.75 1.40 2.12
N LYS A 138 0.38 1.84 0.92
CA LYS A 138 0.20 3.25 0.59
C LYS A 138 -1.12 3.75 1.13
N SER A 139 -1.24 5.03 1.36
CA SER A 139 -2.51 5.67 1.72
C SER A 139 -2.86 6.73 0.69
N TYR A 140 -4.13 7.07 0.59
CA TYR A 140 -4.64 7.94 -0.47
C TYR A 140 -5.43 9.09 0.12
N ILE A 141 -5.28 10.28 -0.46
CA ILE A 141 -6.16 11.42 -0.23
C ILE A 141 -6.87 11.72 -1.54
N GLY A 142 -8.19 11.63 -1.56
CA GLY A 142 -9.03 12.19 -2.61
C GLY A 142 -9.42 13.61 -2.22
N ALA A 143 -9.21 14.57 -3.11
CA ALA A 143 -9.66 15.93 -2.90
C ALA A 143 -10.58 16.34 -4.04
N VAL A 144 -11.70 17.00 -3.68
CA VAL A 144 -12.61 17.63 -4.62
C VAL A 144 -12.78 19.08 -4.20
N PHE A 145 -12.59 19.99 -5.14
CA PHE A 145 -12.75 21.43 -4.95
C PHE A 145 -13.88 21.94 -5.82
N ALA A 146 -14.71 22.79 -5.24
CA ALA A 146 -15.72 23.59 -5.93
C ALA A 146 -15.18 25.01 -6.07
N PHE A 147 -15.16 25.54 -7.28
CA PHE A 147 -14.64 26.88 -7.58
C PHE A 147 -15.42 27.54 -8.71
N LYS A 148 -15.25 28.85 -8.82
CA LYS A 148 -15.81 29.66 -9.91
C LYS A 148 -14.70 30.01 -10.89
N GLU A 149 -14.92 29.73 -12.16
CA GLU A 149 -13.97 30.11 -13.21
C GLU A 149 -13.98 31.64 -13.41
N GLU A 150 -12.82 32.21 -13.75
CA GLU A 150 -12.70 33.65 -13.96
C GLU A 150 -13.62 34.11 -15.10
N GLY A 151 -14.44 35.13 -14.84
CA GLY A 151 -15.41 35.65 -15.82
C GLY A 151 -16.67 34.79 -16.01
N SER A 152 -16.76 33.61 -15.39
CA SER A 152 -17.96 32.78 -15.40
C SER A 152 -18.77 32.96 -14.13
N ASN A 153 -20.11 32.85 -14.21
CA ASN A 153 -20.97 32.71 -13.03
C ASN A 153 -21.25 31.25 -12.64
N LEU A 154 -20.70 30.31 -13.40
CA LEU A 154 -20.88 28.88 -13.18
C LEU A 154 -19.87 28.38 -12.15
N LEU A 155 -20.39 27.56 -11.23
CA LEU A 155 -19.59 26.85 -10.27
C LEU A 155 -19.21 25.48 -10.85
N THR A 156 -17.92 25.19 -10.84
CA THR A 156 -17.32 24.00 -11.41
C THR A 156 -16.62 23.22 -10.31
N THR A 157 -16.51 21.90 -10.48
CA THR A 157 -15.75 21.05 -9.56
C THR A 157 -14.55 20.41 -10.24
N MET A 158 -13.44 20.27 -9.53
CA MET A 158 -12.27 19.49 -9.97
C MET A 158 -11.80 18.57 -8.86
N SER A 159 -11.24 17.42 -9.23
CA SER A 159 -10.77 16.43 -8.26
C SER A 159 -9.37 15.93 -8.56
N ALA A 160 -8.66 15.50 -7.52
CA ALA A 160 -7.39 14.80 -7.65
C ALA A 160 -7.26 13.70 -6.58
N ILE A 161 -6.30 12.80 -6.81
CA ILE A 161 -5.93 11.74 -5.87
C ILE A 161 -4.43 11.87 -5.59
N CYS A 162 -4.07 11.92 -4.31
CA CYS A 162 -2.69 11.98 -3.82
C CYS A 162 -2.33 10.67 -3.12
N GLU A 163 -1.26 10.01 -3.56
CA GLU A 163 -0.68 8.83 -2.91
C GLU A 163 0.37 9.24 -1.87
N ILE A 164 0.25 8.71 -0.66
CA ILE A 164 1.08 9.04 0.50
C ILE A 164 1.66 7.75 1.07
N SER A 165 2.93 7.80 1.48
CA SER A 165 3.53 6.70 2.26
C SER A 165 3.05 6.80 3.71
N SER A 166 2.55 5.69 4.25
CA SER A 166 1.71 5.51 5.47
C SER A 166 1.89 6.41 6.71
N ASN A 167 3.02 7.10 6.89
CA ASN A 167 3.38 7.80 8.12
C ASN A 167 3.06 9.31 8.15
N ASN A 168 2.60 9.93 7.06
CA ASN A 168 2.46 11.40 6.97
C ASN A 168 1.07 11.92 6.57
N LEU A 169 0.00 11.15 6.81
CA LEU A 169 -1.36 11.51 6.35
C LEU A 169 -1.93 12.82 6.93
N MET A 170 -1.23 13.48 7.86
CA MET A 170 -1.75 14.64 8.59
C MET A 170 -0.86 15.90 8.51
N SER A 171 0.27 15.90 7.80
CA SER A 171 1.16 17.06 7.85
C SER A 171 0.79 18.19 6.88
N SER A 172 -0.04 17.92 5.86
CA SER A 172 -0.60 18.94 4.95
C SER A 172 -1.73 18.37 4.12
N MET A 173 -2.73 19.21 3.81
CA MET A 173 -3.84 18.89 2.90
C MET A 173 -3.49 19.32 1.46
N PRO A 174 -4.11 18.70 0.44
CA PRO A 174 -4.03 19.22 -0.92
C PRO A 174 -4.50 20.68 -0.98
N ILE A 175 -3.84 21.48 -1.81
CA ILE A 175 -4.12 22.91 -1.99
C ILE A 175 -4.67 23.12 -3.40
N PHE A 176 -5.61 24.05 -3.55
CA PHE A 176 -6.08 24.50 -4.85
C PHE A 176 -5.53 25.89 -5.13
N GLU A 177 -4.70 26.03 -6.15
CA GLU A 177 -4.11 27.29 -6.57
C GLU A 177 -4.14 27.39 -8.09
N SER A 178 -4.54 28.54 -8.63
CA SER A 178 -4.53 28.81 -10.08
C SER A 178 -5.25 27.74 -10.93
N GLN A 179 -6.38 27.22 -10.45
CA GLN A 179 -7.14 26.14 -11.11
C GLN A 179 -6.39 24.80 -11.24
N GLU A 180 -5.40 24.57 -10.37
CA GLU A 180 -4.67 23.33 -10.25
C GLU A 180 -4.73 22.81 -8.81
N ILE A 181 -4.78 21.49 -8.64
CA ILE A 181 -4.72 20.86 -7.32
C ILE A 181 -3.28 20.43 -7.07
N HIS A 182 -2.67 20.91 -6.00
CA HIS A 182 -1.34 20.50 -5.56
C HIS A 182 -1.44 19.54 -4.39
N CYS A 183 -0.87 18.35 -4.55
CA CYS A 183 -0.79 17.37 -3.48
C CYS A 183 0.26 17.78 -2.41
N PRO A 184 0.09 17.32 -1.15
CA PRO A 184 1.05 17.55 -0.07
C PRO A 184 2.50 17.23 -0.42
N PRO A 185 3.51 17.95 0.12
CA PRO A 185 4.91 17.58 -0.05
C PRO A 185 5.19 16.13 0.37
N GLY A 186 5.95 15.39 -0.46
CA GLY A 186 6.24 13.97 -0.21
C GLY A 186 5.12 13.00 -0.61
N SER A 187 4.12 13.48 -1.34
CA SER A 187 3.08 12.67 -1.96
C SER A 187 3.16 12.70 -3.50
N THR A 188 2.50 11.76 -4.15
CA THR A 188 2.47 11.66 -5.62
C THR A 188 1.03 11.82 -6.13
N MET A 189 0.81 12.74 -7.06
CA MET A 189 -0.49 12.90 -7.70
C MET A 189 -0.74 11.76 -8.70
N LEU A 190 -1.92 11.15 -8.64
CA LEU A 190 -2.29 10.00 -9.48
C LEU A 190 -3.29 10.33 -10.61
N ARG A 191 -3.83 11.57 -10.60
CA ARG A 191 -4.83 12.12 -11.53
C ARG A 191 -6.20 11.44 -11.50
#